data_AF-A0A4R5FXH5-F1
#
_entry.id   AF-A0A4R5FXH5-F1
#
_cell.length_a   1.000
_cell.length_b   1.000
_cell.length_c   1.000
_cell.angle_alpha   90.00
_cell.angle_beta   90.00
_cell.angle_gamma   90.00
#
_symmetry.space_group_name_H-M   'P 1'
#
loop_
_entity.id
_entity.type
_entity.pdbx_description
1 polymer ?
#
loop_
_entity_poly.entity_id
_entity_poly.type
_entity_poly.pdbx_seq_one_letter_code
_entity_poly.pdbx_strand_id
1 'polypeptide(L)' 'MEPMEIRIVMPFDPAFHDPGSVAATERCCSQHGKDYCDQPPVASVHYPPNGRVSACARALRGIIDDALKKFPQQQ' A
#
# COMPACT_ATOMS: atom_id res chain seq x y z
N MET A 1 -3.66 21.16 6.97
CA MET A 1 -3.13 19.95 6.33
C MET A 1 -3.85 18.79 6.95
N GLU A 2 -4.64 18.05 6.17
CA GLU A 2 -5.26 16.80 6.64
C GLU A 2 -4.17 15.87 7.19
N PRO A 3 -4.40 15.16 8.30
CA PRO A 3 -3.42 14.19 8.79
C PRO A 3 -3.14 13.16 7.70
N MET A 4 -1.86 12.93 7.40
CA MET A 4 -1.42 11.89 6.46
C MET A 4 -1.63 10.52 7.10
N GLU A 5 -2.89 10.07 7.14
CA GLU A 5 -3.26 8.79 7.73
C GLU A 5 -2.95 7.65 6.76
N ILE A 6 -2.13 6.72 7.23
CA ILE A 6 -1.84 5.46 6.54
C ILE A 6 -2.92 4.47 6.94
N ARG A 7 -3.68 3.97 5.95
CA ARG A 7 -4.74 2.98 6.17
C ARG A 7 -4.40 1.68 5.44
N ILE A 8 -4.41 0.58 6.18
CA ILE A 8 -4.11 -0.76 5.68
C ILE A 8 -5.39 -1.61 5.70
N VAL A 9 -5.74 -2.22 4.58
CA VAL A 9 -6.87 -3.16 4.42
C VAL A 9 -6.32 -4.53 4.06
N MET A 10 -6.67 -5.54 4.86
CA MET A 10 -6.27 -6.93 4.66
C MET A 10 -7.49 -7.86 4.71
N PRO A 11 -7.60 -8.85 3.81
CA PRO A 11 -6.70 -9.10 2.68
C PRO A 11 -6.82 -8.00 1.59
N PHE A 12 -6.04 -8.12 0.51
CA PHE A 12 -6.18 -7.24 -0.65
C PHE A 12 -7.64 -7.14 -1.10
N ASP A 13 -8.11 -5.91 -1.23
CA ASP A 13 -9.47 -5.57 -1.67
C ASP A 13 -9.39 -4.69 -2.93
N PRO A 14 -9.79 -5.19 -4.11
CA PRO A 14 -9.81 -4.41 -5.34
C PRO A 14 -10.82 -3.26 -5.30
N ALA A 15 -11.89 -3.37 -4.50
CA ALA A 15 -12.90 -2.30 -4.36
C ALA A 15 -12.39 -1.11 -3.54
N PHE A 16 -11.27 -1.27 -2.83
CA PHE A 16 -10.59 -0.15 -2.16
C PHE A 16 -9.96 0.83 -3.17
N HIS A 17 -9.70 0.39 -4.39
CA HIS A 17 -8.98 1.13 -5.41
C HIS A 17 -9.91 1.69 -6.49
N ASP A 18 -9.44 2.68 -7.24
CA ASP A 18 -10.16 3.12 -8.44
C ASP A 18 -10.14 1.98 -9.47
N PRO A 19 -11.28 1.55 -10.03
CA PRO A 19 -11.35 0.34 -10.87
C PRO A 19 -10.41 0.31 -12.09
N GLY A 20 -10.04 1.48 -12.62
CA GLY A 20 -9.11 1.61 -13.74
C GLY A 20 -7.63 1.71 -13.33
N SER A 21 -7.33 1.73 -12.03
CA SER A 21 -5.97 1.86 -11.54
C SER A 21 -5.19 0.54 -11.64
N VAL A 22 -3.87 0.66 -11.77
CA VAL A 22 -2.95 -0.49 -11.74
C VAL A 22 -3.08 -1.25 -10.41
N ALA A 23 -3.32 -0.54 -9.30
CA ALA A 23 -3.51 -1.15 -7.98
C ALA A 23 -4.77 -2.02 -7.88
N ALA A 24 -5.84 -1.70 -8.63
CA ALA A 24 -7.08 -2.47 -8.66
C ALA A 24 -7.01 -3.73 -9.54
N THR A 25 -6.18 -3.69 -10.59
CA THR A 25 -6.26 -4.64 -11.71
C THR A 25 -5.09 -5.62 -11.77
N GLU A 26 -3.93 -5.30 -11.18
CA GLU A 26 -2.75 -6.15 -11.28
C GLU A 26 -2.78 -7.37 -10.35
N ARG A 27 -2.27 -8.49 -10.86
CA ARG A 27 -1.96 -9.69 -10.07
C ARG A 27 -0.67 -9.54 -9.25
N CYS A 28 0.00 -8.40 -9.31
CA CYS A 28 1.26 -8.12 -8.63
C CYS A 28 1.22 -6.80 -7.85
N CYS A 29 2.11 -6.67 -6.88
CA CYS A 29 2.27 -5.48 -6.05
C CYS A 29 2.53 -4.20 -6.88
N SER A 30 1.61 -3.23 -6.83
CA SER A 30 1.78 -1.95 -7.54
C SER A 30 2.85 -1.06 -6.91
N GLN A 31 3.17 -1.24 -5.63
CA GLN A 31 4.15 -0.40 -4.92
C GLN A 31 5.58 -0.52 -5.48
N HIS A 32 5.98 -1.70 -5.96
CA HIS A 32 7.31 -1.89 -6.57
C HIS A 32 7.24 -1.87 -8.11
N GLY A 33 6.05 -2.05 -8.68
CA GLY A 33 5.86 -2.29 -10.10
C GLY A 33 6.16 -3.75 -10.51
N LYS A 34 5.55 -4.16 -11.62
CA LYS A 34 5.60 -5.54 -12.12
C LYS A 34 7.01 -6.02 -12.46
N ASP A 35 7.88 -5.13 -12.91
CA ASP A 35 9.26 -5.46 -13.29
C ASP A 35 10.15 -5.79 -12.08
N TYR A 36 9.74 -5.40 -10.86
CA TYR A 36 10.53 -5.55 -9.63
C TYR A 36 9.86 -6.45 -8.58
N CYS A 37 8.61 -6.84 -8.81
CA CYS A 37 7.85 -7.69 -7.92
C CYS A 37 6.70 -8.38 -8.67
N ASP A 38 6.79 -9.69 -8.81
CA ASP A 38 5.77 -10.56 -9.40
C ASP A 38 4.82 -11.17 -8.35
N GLN A 39 5.06 -10.90 -7.07
CA GLN A 39 4.25 -11.42 -5.98
C GLN A 39 2.87 -10.77 -5.93
N PRO A 40 1.81 -11.55 -5.66
CA PRO A 40 0.48 -11.01 -5.52
C PRO A 40 0.35 -10.05 -4.34
N PRO A 41 -0.54 -9.04 -4.45
CA PRO A 41 -0.82 -8.17 -3.33
C PRO A 41 -1.52 -8.93 -2.21
N VAL A 42 -1.09 -8.69 -0.98
CA VAL A 42 -1.70 -9.24 0.25
C VAL A 42 -2.53 -8.19 0.99
N ALA A 43 -2.35 -6.91 0.67
CA ALA A 43 -3.05 -5.79 1.28
C ALA A 43 -3.33 -4.67 0.27
N SER A 44 -4.40 -3.93 0.51
CA SER A 44 -4.69 -2.62 -0.11
C SER A 44 -4.32 -1.53 0.89
N VAL A 45 -3.50 -0.54 0.49
CA VAL A 45 -2.99 0.48 1.39
C VAL A 45 -3.23 1.87 0.83
N HIS A 46 -3.76 2.78 1.64
CA HIS A 46 -3.66 4.22 1.39
C HIS A 46 -2.40 4.73 2.08
N TYR A 47 -1.41 5.14 1.28
CA TYR A 47 -0.09 5.58 1.74
C TYR A 47 0.25 6.93 1.10
N PRO A 48 -0.09 8.06 1.75
CA PRO A 48 0.27 9.39 1.26
C PRO A 48 1.80 9.61 1.21
N PRO A 49 2.31 10.35 0.21
CA PRO A 49 1.61 10.99 -0.91
C PRO A 49 1.36 10.05 -2.10
N ASN A 50 1.75 8.78 -2.01
CA ASN A 50 1.66 7.81 -3.11
C ASN A 50 0.22 7.39 -3.47
N GLY A 51 -0.75 7.69 -2.61
CA GLY A 51 -2.17 7.38 -2.84
C GLY A 51 -2.51 5.93 -2.48
N ARG A 52 -3.42 5.31 -3.24
CA ARG A 52 -3.85 3.93 -3.01
C ARG A 52 -2.98 2.96 -3.80
N VAL A 53 -2.40 1.98 -3.10
CA VAL A 53 -1.47 1.00 -3.66
C VAL A 53 -1.83 -0.41 -3.24
N SER A 54 -1.54 -1.38 -4.10
CA SER A 54 -1.58 -2.80 -3.77
C SER A 54 -0.19 -3.25 -3.31
N ALA A 55 -0.11 -3.90 -2.15
CA ALA A 55 1.16 -4.21 -1.49
C ALA A 55 1.34 -5.73 -1.32
N CYS A 56 2.47 -6.27 -1.80
CA CYS A 56 2.94 -7.59 -1.36
C CYS A 56 3.46 -7.54 0.09
N ALA A 57 3.75 -8.70 0.67
CA ALA A 57 4.24 -8.78 2.05
C ALA A 57 5.50 -7.92 2.28
N ARG A 58 6.43 -7.88 1.32
CA ARG A 58 7.64 -7.04 1.39
C ARG A 58 7.30 -5.54 1.38
N ALA A 59 6.40 -5.13 0.50
CA ALA A 59 5.96 -3.73 0.39
C ALA A 59 5.24 -3.28 1.66
N LEU A 60 4.34 -4.12 2.18
CA LEU A 60 3.58 -3.84 3.40
C LEU A 60 4.51 -3.61 4.59
N ARG A 61 5.53 -4.46 4.76
CA ARG A 61 6.53 -4.28 5.81
C ARG A 61 7.29 -2.96 5.66
N GLY A 62 7.72 -2.63 4.45
CA GLY A 62 8.39 -1.35 4.19
C GLY A 62 7.51 -0.14 4.51
N ILE A 63 6.21 -0.20 4.21
CA ILE A 63 5.25 0.86 4.54
C ILE A 63 5.07 0.99 6.05
N ILE A 64 4.96 -0.12 6.78
CA ILE A 64 4.84 -0.11 8.25
C ILE A 64 6.11 0.46 8.89
N ASP A 65 7.28 0.00 8.45
CA ASP A 65 8.57 0.48 8.96
C ASP A 65 8.77 1.99 8.70
N ASP A 66 8.33 2.48 7.53
CA ASP A 66 8.34 3.91 7.21
C ASP A 66 7.34 4.71 8.07
N ALA A 67 6.11 4.19 8.24
CA ALA A 67 5.09 4.79 9.08
C ALA A 67 5.58 4.98 10.52
N LEU A 68 6.19 3.94 11.11
CA LEU A 68 6.73 3.98 12.47
C LEU A 68 7.88 4.99 12.62
N LYS A 69 8.67 5.22 11.57
CA LYS A 69 9.75 6.22 11.57
C LYS A 69 9.22 7.65 11.47
N LYS A 70 8.17 7.87 10.66
CA LYS A 70 7.59 9.20 10.43
C LYS A 70 6.65 9.64 11.55
N PHE A 71 5.98 8.68 12.17
CA PHE A 71 5.10 8.88 13.31
C PHE A 71 5.63 8.08 14.50
N PRO A 72 6.79 8.48 15.08
CA PRO A 72 7.20 7.90 16.35
C PRO A 72 6.04 8.15 17.30
N GLN A 73 5.48 7.08 17.86
CA GLN A 73 4.39 7.16 18.82
C GLN A 73 4.76 8.24 19.83
N GLN A 74 3.94 9.29 19.90
CA GLN A 74 4.03 10.28 20.96
C GLN A 74 3.77 9.52 22.27
N GLN A 75 4.85 9.07 22.90
CA GLN A 75 4.85 8.59 24.27
C GLN A 75 4.67 9.77 25.22
#